data_AF-A0A973SX73-F1
#
_entry.id   AF-A0A973SX73-F1
#
_cell.length_a   1.000
_cell.length_b   1.000
_cell.length_c   1.000
_cell.angle_alpha   90.00
_cell.angle_beta   90.00
_cell.angle_gamma   90.00
#
_symmetry.space_group_name_H-M   'P 1'
#
loop_
_entity.id
_entity.type
_entity.pdbx_description
1 polymer ?
#
loop_
_entity_poly.entity_id
_entity_poly.type
_entity_poly.pdbx_seq_one_letter_code
_entity_poly.pdbx_strand_id
1 'polypeptide(L)'
;MTQQRLGSYTARQNLMTHRRYRYRGCAPDVDNPMVAAGDTSLPVTAWEAPDVDGGEDQAVRREREAAAVEVCVDCPVMVQCMAFGASVNAAGKLAVPHGILGGMTALERHKALVRERQVEPAPVEPAPDHELRTEQKLAFLRALAAHESAGEVAAAAGMDVRKAAWHRSRITTQLGLEKSASRGEVLAAAVARGLLRAEEVVVDPEPVAPVSVGVRPVQLSLDDALDGASVTDLFAPQTVLGVAA
;
A
#
# COMPACT_ATOMS: atom_id res chain seq x y z
N MET A 1 13.86 -1.59 15.49
CA MET A 1 15.07 -0.74 15.32
C MET A 1 14.88 0.06 14.04
N THR A 2 14.64 1.36 14.14
CA THR A 2 14.51 2.24 12.97
C THR A 2 15.90 2.43 12.38
N GLN A 3 16.21 1.76 11.27
CA GLN A 3 17.52 1.86 10.64
C GLN A 3 17.62 3.26 10.02
N GLN A 4 18.51 4.10 10.55
CA GLN A 4 18.72 5.45 10.03
C GLN A 4 19.14 5.37 8.56
N ARG A 5 18.33 5.94 7.65
CA ARG A 5 18.64 5.97 6.23
C ARG A 5 19.92 6.77 5.99
N LEU A 6 20.86 6.19 5.25
CA LEU A 6 22.05 6.90 4.79
C LEU A 6 21.65 8.01 3.81
N GLY A 7 22.37 9.14 3.85
CA GLY A 7 22.26 10.17 2.82
C GLY A 7 22.63 9.61 1.45
N SER A 8 21.95 10.07 0.40
CA SER A 8 22.08 9.50 -0.95
C SER A 8 23.51 9.47 -1.49
N TYR A 9 24.29 10.51 -1.22
CA TYR A 9 25.71 10.56 -1.59
C TYR A 9 26.51 9.45 -0.91
N THR A 10 26.42 9.33 0.42
CA THR A 10 27.14 8.31 1.20
C THR A 10 26.72 6.90 0.80
N ALA A 11 25.42 6.66 0.62
CA ALA A 11 24.90 5.36 0.19
C ALA A 11 25.43 4.99 -1.21
N ARG A 12 25.48 5.96 -2.14
CA ARG A 12 26.06 5.76 -3.47
C ARG A 12 27.56 5.45 -3.41
N GLN A 13 28.31 6.19 -2.59
CA GLN A 13 29.75 5.95 -2.43
C GLN A 13 30.02 4.57 -1.84
N ASN A 14 29.27 4.15 -0.81
CA ASN A 14 29.38 2.81 -0.23
C ASN A 14 29.11 1.71 -1.26
N LEU A 15 28.13 1.91 -2.15
CA LEU A 15 27.86 0.99 -3.24
C LEU A 15 29.02 0.95 -4.25
N MET A 16 29.45 2.10 -4.76
CA MET A 16 30.47 2.20 -5.81
C MET A 16 31.86 1.74 -5.37
N THR A 17 32.19 1.92 -4.09
CA THR A 17 33.48 1.52 -3.50
C THR A 17 33.48 0.08 -3.01
N HIS A 18 32.33 -0.60 -3.02
CA HIS A 18 32.27 -2.00 -2.61
C HIS A 18 33.19 -2.86 -3.48
N ARG A 19 34.02 -3.70 -2.85
CA ARG A 19 35.04 -4.53 -3.54
C ARG A 19 34.49 -5.38 -4.70
N ARG A 20 33.21 -5.73 -4.67
CA ARG A 20 32.52 -6.51 -5.71
C ARG A 20 31.64 -5.68 -6.66
N TYR A 21 31.68 -4.35 -6.61
CA TYR A 21 30.83 -3.47 -7.41
C TYR A 21 30.96 -3.70 -8.93
N ARG A 22 32.18 -4.05 -9.39
CA ARG A 22 32.44 -4.42 -10.78
C ARG A 22 31.72 -5.70 -11.22
N TYR A 23 31.40 -6.59 -10.28
CA TYR A 23 30.77 -7.90 -10.51
C TYR A 23 29.29 -7.92 -10.12
N ARG A 24 28.61 -6.78 -10.16
CA ARG A 24 27.16 -6.71 -9.93
C ARG A 24 26.42 -7.39 -11.08
N GLY A 25 25.32 -8.08 -10.79
CA GLY A 25 24.56 -8.83 -11.81
C GLY A 25 24.03 -7.96 -12.95
N CYS A 26 23.66 -6.71 -12.67
CA CYS A 26 23.22 -5.74 -13.67
C CYS A 26 24.36 -5.05 -14.45
N ALA A 27 25.63 -5.42 -14.22
CA ALA A 27 26.72 -4.93 -15.07
C ALA A 27 26.65 -5.60 -16.45
N PRO A 28 27.19 -4.96 -17.51
CA PRO A 28 27.38 -5.61 -18.80
C PRO A 28 28.19 -6.91 -18.66
N ASP A 29 27.78 -7.95 -19.37
CA ASP A 29 28.57 -9.16 -19.53
C ASP A 29 29.89 -8.88 -20.28
N VAL A 30 30.93 -9.66 -19.98
CA VAL A 30 32.29 -9.45 -20.51
C VAL A 30 32.36 -9.81 -21.99
N ASP A 31 31.64 -10.85 -22.41
CA ASP A 31 31.65 -11.36 -23.77
C ASP A 31 30.57 -10.68 -24.62
N ASN A 32 29.43 -10.32 -24.02
CA ASN A 32 28.36 -9.57 -24.67
C ASN A 32 27.90 -8.35 -23.84
N PRO A 33 28.46 -7.15 -24.08
CA PRO A 33 28.13 -5.95 -23.30
C PRO A 33 26.67 -5.46 -23.40
N MET A 34 25.85 -6.06 -24.28
CA MET A 34 24.43 -5.70 -24.41
C MET A 34 23.53 -6.45 -23.42
N VAL A 35 24.02 -7.51 -22.78
CA VAL A 35 23.28 -8.33 -21.82
C VAL A 35 23.88 -8.24 -20.42
N ALA A 36 23.11 -8.62 -19.42
CA ALA A 36 23.52 -8.55 -18.02
C ALA A 36 24.47 -9.70 -17.66
N ALA A 37 25.48 -9.42 -16.84
CA ALA A 37 26.44 -10.41 -16.36
C ALA A 37 25.81 -11.46 -15.44
N GLY A 38 24.72 -11.10 -14.74
CA GLY A 38 23.99 -12.02 -13.87
C GLY A 38 22.98 -12.91 -14.60
N ASP A 39 22.57 -12.52 -15.80
CA ASP A 39 21.67 -13.29 -16.66
C ASP A 39 21.79 -12.80 -18.11
N THR A 40 22.41 -13.61 -18.97
CA THR A 40 22.65 -13.26 -20.36
C THR A 40 21.39 -13.24 -21.22
N SER A 41 20.24 -13.66 -20.69
CA SER A 41 18.93 -13.52 -21.37
C SER A 41 18.34 -12.12 -21.21
N LEU A 42 18.81 -11.34 -20.23
CA LEU A 42 18.31 -10.00 -19.95
C LEU A 42 19.20 -8.93 -20.59
N PRO A 43 18.62 -7.92 -21.26
CA PRO A 43 19.39 -6.76 -21.69
C PRO A 43 19.84 -5.94 -20.48
N VAL A 44 20.98 -5.26 -20.58
CA VAL A 44 21.49 -4.37 -19.51
C VAL A 44 20.50 -3.27 -19.10
N THR A 45 19.57 -2.92 -19.98
CA THR A 45 18.51 -1.91 -19.74
C THR A 45 17.33 -2.43 -18.90
N ALA A 46 17.29 -3.73 -18.55
CA ALA A 46 16.16 -4.33 -17.84
C ALA A 46 15.88 -3.70 -16.45
N TRP A 47 16.86 -3.01 -15.85
CA TRP A 47 16.73 -2.32 -14.56
C TRP A 47 16.34 -0.84 -14.68
N GLU A 48 16.38 -0.25 -15.87
CA GLU A 48 16.28 1.22 -16.07
C GLU A 48 14.97 1.69 -16.70
N ALA A 49 14.13 0.77 -17.19
CA ALA A 49 12.91 1.11 -17.92
C ALA A 49 11.98 2.00 -17.06
N PRO A 50 11.64 3.23 -17.52
CA PRO A 50 10.66 4.05 -16.83
C PRO A 50 9.25 3.45 -17.04
N ASP A 51 8.52 3.31 -15.95
CA ASP A 51 7.11 2.88 -15.97
C ASP A 51 6.24 3.99 -16.54
N VAL A 52 6.12 4.05 -17.87
CA VAL A 52 5.25 5.01 -18.57
C VAL A 52 3.98 4.36 -19.09
N ASP A 53 2.87 5.10 -19.04
CA ASP A 53 1.60 4.70 -19.63
C ASP A 53 1.71 4.60 -21.15
N GLY A 54 1.20 3.51 -21.72
CA GLY A 54 1.34 3.22 -23.16
C GLY A 54 2.73 2.74 -23.60
N GLY A 55 3.62 2.44 -22.64
CA GLY A 55 4.92 1.80 -22.90
C GLY A 55 4.81 0.29 -23.13
N GLU A 56 5.74 -0.46 -22.52
CA GLU A 56 5.76 -1.93 -22.53
C GLU A 56 4.44 -2.52 -21.99
N ASP A 57 3.97 -3.61 -22.61
CA ASP A 57 2.80 -4.36 -22.14
C ASP A 57 2.98 -4.78 -20.67
N GLN A 58 1.89 -4.73 -19.89
CA GLN A 58 1.98 -4.95 -18.45
C GLN A 58 2.46 -6.37 -18.09
N ALA A 59 2.11 -7.40 -18.86
CA ALA A 59 2.56 -8.76 -18.60
C ALA A 59 4.07 -8.89 -18.86
N VAL A 60 4.53 -8.38 -20.00
CA VAL A 60 5.96 -8.37 -20.39
C VAL A 60 6.79 -7.61 -19.36
N ARG A 61 6.28 -6.46 -18.89
CA ARG A 61 6.93 -5.66 -17.84
C ARG A 61 7.11 -6.44 -16.56
N ARG A 62 6.04 -7.09 -16.07
CA ARG A 62 6.11 -7.86 -14.81
C ARG A 62 7.09 -9.02 -14.92
N GLU A 63 7.15 -9.68 -16.06
CA GLU A 63 8.10 -10.76 -16.32
C GLU A 63 9.55 -10.24 -16.32
N ARG A 64 9.82 -9.15 -17.07
CA ARG A 64 11.13 -8.49 -17.08
C ARG A 64 11.55 -8.02 -15.69
N GLU A 65 10.63 -7.41 -14.94
CA GLU A 65 10.90 -6.94 -13.58
C GLU A 65 11.21 -8.10 -12.63
N ALA A 66 10.43 -9.19 -12.69
CA ALA A 66 10.68 -10.38 -11.90
C ALA A 66 12.08 -10.96 -12.18
N ALA A 67 12.44 -11.13 -13.46
CA ALA A 67 13.75 -11.63 -13.83
C ALA A 67 14.89 -10.69 -13.37
N ALA A 68 14.71 -9.37 -13.51
CA ALA A 68 15.68 -8.38 -13.02
C ALA A 68 15.80 -8.36 -11.48
N VAL A 69 14.72 -8.69 -10.75
CA VAL A 69 14.72 -8.84 -9.29
C VAL A 69 15.49 -10.09 -8.88
N GLU A 70 15.28 -11.23 -9.54
CA GLU A 70 16.02 -12.47 -9.23
C GLU A 70 17.54 -12.26 -9.33
N VAL A 71 18.02 -11.64 -10.42
CA VAL A 71 19.44 -11.26 -10.58
C VAL A 71 19.91 -10.31 -9.47
N CYS A 72 19.04 -9.44 -8.95
CA CYS A 72 19.40 -8.56 -7.84
C CYS A 72 19.57 -9.29 -6.51
N VAL A 73 18.78 -10.34 -6.25
CA VAL A 73 18.82 -11.10 -4.99
C VAL A 73 20.15 -11.82 -4.83
N ASP A 74 20.68 -12.37 -5.92
CA ASP A 74 21.99 -13.06 -5.94
C ASP A 74 23.19 -12.12 -6.08
N CYS A 75 22.93 -10.82 -6.27
CA CYS A 75 23.97 -9.85 -6.56
C CYS A 75 24.90 -9.64 -5.33
N PRO A 76 26.24 -9.69 -5.50
CA PRO A 76 27.17 -9.56 -4.38
C PRO A 76 27.20 -8.18 -3.72
N VAL A 77 26.51 -7.19 -4.30
CA VAL A 77 26.36 -5.83 -3.76
C VAL A 77 24.90 -5.51 -3.40
N MET A 78 24.04 -6.52 -3.30
CA MET A 78 22.59 -6.38 -3.09
C MET A 78 22.27 -5.46 -1.90
N VAL A 79 22.91 -5.68 -0.75
CA VAL A 79 22.64 -4.90 0.48
C VAL A 79 22.99 -3.42 0.30
N GLN A 80 24.17 -3.10 -0.27
CA GLN A 80 24.56 -1.72 -0.52
C GLN A 80 23.70 -1.07 -1.61
N CYS A 81 23.28 -1.86 -2.61
CA CYS A 81 22.40 -1.40 -3.68
C CYS A 81 21.00 -1.08 -3.13
N MET A 82 20.46 -1.94 -2.25
CA MET A 82 19.20 -1.72 -1.55
C MET A 82 19.28 -0.46 -0.67
N ALA A 83 20.35 -0.28 0.09
CA ALA A 83 20.56 0.91 0.90
C ALA A 83 20.62 2.20 0.05
N PHE A 84 21.27 2.15 -1.12
CA PHE A 84 21.26 3.27 -2.06
C PHE A 84 19.89 3.50 -2.70
N GLY A 85 19.19 2.45 -3.13
CA GLY A 85 17.84 2.53 -3.67
C GLY A 85 16.82 3.08 -2.67
N ALA A 86 17.01 2.80 -1.38
CA ALA A 86 16.22 3.34 -0.28
C ALA A 86 16.71 4.72 0.21
N SER A 87 17.81 5.27 -0.31
CA SER A 87 18.27 6.58 0.13
C SER A 87 17.33 7.71 -0.35
N VAL A 88 17.29 8.82 0.38
CA VAL A 88 16.52 10.02 0.03
C VAL A 88 17.42 11.19 -0.32
N ASN A 89 16.96 12.06 -1.21
CA ASN A 89 17.62 13.31 -1.55
C ASN A 89 17.25 14.44 -0.56
N ALA A 90 17.81 15.64 -0.75
CA ALA A 90 17.56 16.80 0.11
C ALA A 90 16.09 17.24 0.13
N ALA A 91 15.31 16.90 -0.90
CA ALA A 91 13.86 17.15 -0.94
C ALA A 91 13.03 16.04 -0.27
N GLY A 92 13.68 15.08 0.41
CA GLY A 92 13.03 13.94 1.05
C GLY A 92 12.40 12.95 0.05
N LYS A 93 12.75 12.99 -1.23
CA LYS A 93 12.28 12.01 -2.23
C LYS A 93 13.32 10.91 -2.40
N LEU A 94 12.93 9.75 -2.94
CA LEU A 94 13.90 8.70 -3.30
C LEU A 94 15.00 9.27 -4.20
N ALA A 95 16.26 8.92 -3.93
CA ALA A 95 17.40 9.38 -4.71
C ALA A 95 17.38 8.84 -6.14
N VAL A 96 16.92 7.60 -6.32
CA VAL A 96 16.72 6.96 -7.62
C VAL A 96 15.22 6.68 -7.79
N PRO A 97 14.49 7.55 -8.53
CA PRO A 97 13.03 7.50 -8.58
C PRO A 97 12.47 6.34 -9.42
N HIS A 98 13.27 5.77 -10.31
CA HIS A 98 12.85 4.71 -11.24
C HIS A 98 13.75 3.47 -11.11
N GLY A 99 13.36 2.40 -11.81
CA GLY A 99 14.18 1.19 -11.95
C GLY A 99 14.18 0.25 -10.74
N ILE A 100 14.87 -0.87 -10.88
CA ILE A 100 15.02 -1.91 -9.86
C ILE A 100 16.38 -1.77 -9.18
N LEU A 101 16.38 -1.68 -7.84
CA LEU A 101 17.60 -1.56 -7.05
C LEU A 101 17.51 -2.47 -5.83
N GLY A 102 18.53 -3.31 -5.65
CA GLY A 102 18.63 -4.22 -4.51
C GLY A 102 17.43 -5.15 -4.35
N GLY A 103 16.85 -5.60 -5.48
CA GLY A 103 15.72 -6.53 -5.48
C GLY A 103 14.35 -5.87 -5.23
N MET A 104 14.27 -4.54 -5.29
CA MET A 104 13.01 -3.82 -5.14
C MET A 104 12.72 -2.94 -6.35
N THR A 105 11.48 -3.00 -6.84
CA THR A 105 10.93 -2.06 -7.83
C THR A 105 10.84 -0.64 -7.25
N ALA A 106 10.74 0.37 -8.13
CA ALA A 106 10.55 1.75 -7.71
C ALA A 106 9.29 1.93 -6.85
N LEU A 107 8.20 1.26 -7.22
CA LEU A 107 6.93 1.30 -6.48
C LEU A 107 7.07 0.72 -5.07
N GLU A 108 7.76 -0.41 -4.90
CA GLU A 108 8.00 -1.02 -3.60
C GLU A 108 8.84 -0.12 -2.69
N ARG A 109 9.93 0.46 -3.23
CA ARG A 109 10.76 1.42 -2.48
C ARG A 109 9.96 2.64 -2.05
N HIS A 110 9.07 3.13 -2.91
CA HIS A 110 8.20 4.25 -2.58
C HIS A 110 7.20 3.88 -1.48
N LYS A 111 6.54 2.71 -1.59
CA LYS A 111 5.64 2.18 -0.54
C LYS A 111 6.36 1.99 0.78
N ALA A 112 7.61 1.53 0.77
CA ALA A 112 8.44 1.41 1.97
C ALA A 112 8.70 2.78 2.62
N LEU A 113 9.10 3.78 1.83
CA LEU A 113 9.30 5.16 2.31
C LEU A 113 8.02 5.76 2.91
N VAL A 114 6.86 5.54 2.28
CA VAL A 114 5.57 6.00 2.80
C VAL A 114 5.22 5.30 4.11
N ARG A 115 5.41 3.99 4.22
CA ARG A 115 5.17 3.24 5.47
C ARG A 115 6.04 3.74 6.60
N GLU A 116 7.33 3.98 6.36
CA GLU A 116 8.24 4.52 7.39
C GLU A 116 7.77 5.89 7.89
N ARG A 117 7.33 6.77 6.98
CA ARG A 117 6.74 8.07 7.34
C ARG A 117 5.41 7.97 8.07
N GLN A 118 4.68 6.89 7.89
CA GLN A 118 3.42 6.64 8.60
C GLN A 118 3.63 6.08 10.00
N VAL A 119 4.73 5.34 10.23
CA VAL A 119 5.11 4.83 11.56
C VAL A 119 5.53 5.96 12.49
N GLU A 120 6.00 7.07 11.93
CA GLU A 120 6.25 8.32 12.65
C GLU A 120 5.17 9.33 12.26
N PRO A 121 3.91 9.17 12.74
CA PRO A 121 2.86 10.12 12.39
C PRO A 121 3.24 11.47 12.99
N ALA A 122 3.69 12.38 12.14
CA ALA A 122 3.69 13.79 12.47
C ALA A 122 2.26 14.16 12.91
N PRO A 123 2.08 14.99 13.93
CA PRO A 123 0.76 15.49 14.29
C PRO A 123 0.11 16.04 13.03
N VAL A 124 -1.09 15.55 12.68
CA VAL A 124 -1.84 16.12 11.56
C VAL A 124 -2.30 17.48 12.03
N GLU A 125 -1.54 18.52 11.72
CA GLU A 125 -1.96 19.88 11.99
C GLU A 125 -3.24 20.15 11.19
N PRO A 126 -4.31 20.61 11.84
CA PRO A 126 -5.54 20.95 11.15
C PRO A 126 -5.25 22.02 10.08
N ALA A 127 -5.72 21.78 8.86
CA ALA A 127 -5.53 22.72 7.75
C ALA A 127 -6.15 24.07 8.09
N PRO A 128 -5.61 25.22 7.66
CA PRO A 128 -6.17 26.54 7.95
C PRO A 128 -7.64 26.71 7.53
N ASP A 129 -8.43 27.50 8.27
CA ASP A 129 -9.88 27.67 8.02
C ASP A 129 -10.20 28.11 6.59
N HIS A 130 -9.37 28.97 5.99
CA HIS A 130 -9.60 29.47 4.63
C HIS A 130 -9.59 28.36 3.57
N GLU A 131 -8.85 27.27 3.79
CA GLU A 131 -8.87 26.11 2.89
C GLU A 131 -10.17 25.31 2.99
N LEU A 132 -10.85 25.36 4.14
CA LEU A 132 -12.11 24.67 4.40
C LEU A 132 -13.34 25.48 3.98
N ARG A 133 -13.20 26.80 3.81
CA ARG A 133 -14.29 27.73 3.45
C ARG A 133 -14.60 27.81 1.95
N THR A 134 -14.19 26.82 1.15
CA THR A 134 -14.61 26.78 -0.26
C THR A 134 -16.11 26.45 -0.35
N GLU A 135 -16.81 27.00 -1.33
CA GLU A 135 -18.26 26.81 -1.50
C GLU A 135 -18.64 25.32 -1.53
N GLN A 136 -17.84 24.50 -2.22
CA GLN A 136 -18.08 23.06 -2.32
C GLN A 136 -17.95 22.33 -0.97
N LYS A 137 -16.97 22.70 -0.14
CA LYS A 137 -16.76 22.07 1.17
C LYS A 137 -17.85 22.50 2.16
N LEU A 138 -18.24 23.77 2.12
CA LEU A 138 -19.35 24.27 2.93
C LEU A 138 -20.67 23.64 2.51
N ALA A 139 -20.93 23.47 1.20
CA ALA A 139 -22.10 22.74 0.71
C ALA A 139 -22.12 21.28 1.18
N PHE A 140 -20.99 20.59 1.10
CA PHE A 140 -20.86 19.23 1.62
C PHE A 140 -21.07 19.17 3.13
N LEU A 141 -20.48 20.06 3.92
CA LEU A 141 -20.65 20.10 5.37
C LEU A 141 -22.11 20.34 5.78
N ARG A 142 -22.81 21.25 5.09
CA ARG A 142 -24.25 21.48 5.32
C ARG A 142 -25.09 20.27 4.95
N ALA A 143 -24.80 19.62 3.82
CA ALA A 143 -25.47 18.39 3.42
C ALA A 143 -25.24 17.26 4.44
N LEU A 144 -24.00 17.12 4.93
CA LEU A 144 -23.65 16.16 5.98
C LEU A 144 -24.37 16.47 7.30
N ALA A 145 -24.55 17.75 7.62
CA ALA A 145 -25.29 18.20 8.81
C ALA A 145 -26.80 17.92 8.72
N ALA A 146 -27.37 17.94 7.52
CA ALA A 146 -28.80 17.74 7.27
C ALA A 146 -29.20 16.28 7.05
N HIS A 147 -28.29 15.43 6.54
CA HIS A 147 -28.61 14.07 6.11
C HIS A 147 -27.69 13.02 6.71
N GLU A 148 -28.23 11.83 6.96
CA GLU A 148 -27.47 10.67 7.47
C GLU A 148 -27.01 9.75 6.33
N SER A 149 -27.86 9.57 5.31
CA SER A 149 -27.56 8.63 4.23
C SER A 149 -26.56 9.21 3.23
N ALA A 150 -25.60 8.39 2.79
CA ALA A 150 -24.59 8.82 1.84
C ALA A 150 -25.17 9.30 0.50
N GLY A 151 -26.32 8.74 0.09
CA GLY A 151 -27.03 9.15 -1.12
C GLY A 151 -27.63 10.55 -1.01
N GLU A 152 -28.32 10.86 0.10
CA GLU A 152 -28.91 12.17 0.33
C GLU A 152 -27.85 13.25 0.53
N VAL A 153 -26.77 12.96 1.27
CA VAL A 153 -25.63 13.88 1.42
C VAL A 153 -25.04 14.23 0.05
N ALA A 154 -24.81 13.23 -0.80
CA ALA A 154 -24.26 13.45 -2.13
C ALA A 154 -25.20 14.29 -3.01
N ALA A 155 -26.49 13.94 -3.04
CA ALA A 155 -27.51 14.68 -3.79
C ALA A 155 -27.63 16.14 -3.33
N ALA A 156 -27.74 16.38 -2.02
CA ALA A 156 -27.84 17.73 -1.45
C ALA A 156 -26.56 18.56 -1.67
N ALA A 157 -25.39 17.92 -1.71
CA ALA A 157 -24.12 18.57 -2.02
C ALA A 157 -23.85 18.73 -3.53
N GLY A 158 -24.75 18.29 -4.40
CA GLY A 158 -24.62 18.40 -5.86
C GLY A 158 -23.47 17.54 -6.43
N MET A 159 -23.26 16.35 -5.89
CA MET A 159 -22.19 15.43 -6.31
C MET A 159 -22.62 13.96 -6.28
N ASP A 160 -21.81 13.09 -6.89
CA ASP A 160 -22.00 11.64 -6.79
C ASP A 160 -21.49 11.09 -5.43
N VAL A 161 -21.94 9.88 -5.07
CA VAL A 161 -21.61 9.23 -3.80
C VAL A 161 -20.11 9.00 -3.62
N ARG A 162 -19.38 8.67 -4.69
CA ARG A 162 -17.93 8.45 -4.63
C ARG A 162 -17.19 9.74 -4.31
N LYS A 163 -17.60 10.85 -4.94
CA LYS A 163 -17.05 12.19 -4.70
C LYS A 163 -17.40 12.70 -3.31
N ALA A 164 -18.61 12.43 -2.80
CA ALA A 164 -19.01 12.73 -1.43
C ALA A 164 -18.14 11.95 -0.41
N ALA A 165 -17.91 10.66 -0.63
CA ALA A 165 -17.03 9.85 0.21
C ALA A 165 -15.58 10.37 0.21
N TRP A 166 -15.08 10.81 -0.94
CA TRP A 166 -13.78 11.46 -1.05
C TRP A 166 -13.71 12.79 -0.28
N HIS A 167 -14.74 13.65 -0.40
CA HIS A 167 -14.84 14.89 0.37
C HIS A 167 -14.89 14.63 1.87
N ARG A 168 -15.65 13.63 2.33
CA ARG A 168 -15.69 13.21 3.74
C ARG A 168 -14.29 12.88 4.25
N SER A 169 -13.58 11.99 3.55
CA SER A 169 -12.22 11.60 3.95
C SER A 169 -11.26 12.80 3.97
N ARG A 170 -11.32 13.66 2.94
CA ARG A 170 -10.46 14.83 2.84
C ARG A 170 -10.72 15.85 3.95
N ILE A 171 -11.99 16.15 4.24
CA ILE A 171 -12.38 17.11 5.28
C ILE A 171 -12.03 16.56 6.67
N THR A 172 -12.24 15.27 6.92
CA THR A 172 -11.83 14.62 8.18
C THR A 172 -10.34 14.85 8.45
N THR A 173 -9.49 14.57 7.46
CA THR A 173 -8.04 14.84 7.55
C THR A 173 -7.74 16.34 7.75
N GLN A 174 -8.41 17.23 7.03
CA GLN A 174 -8.19 18.68 7.14
C GLN A 174 -8.66 19.27 8.47
N LEU A 175 -9.61 18.63 9.14
CA LEU A 175 -10.03 18.96 10.50
C LEU A 175 -9.07 18.43 11.57
N GLY A 176 -8.03 17.67 11.18
CA GLY A 176 -7.10 17.04 12.12
C GLY A 176 -7.72 15.86 12.87
N LEU A 177 -8.77 15.24 12.31
CA LEU A 177 -9.45 14.12 12.93
C LEU A 177 -8.88 12.78 12.44
N GLU A 178 -9.05 11.75 13.27
CA GLU A 178 -8.71 10.37 12.92
C GLU A 178 -9.54 9.85 11.75
N LYS A 179 -9.00 8.90 10.98
CA LYS A 179 -9.71 8.33 9.81
C LYS A 179 -11.02 7.64 10.17
N SER A 180 -11.13 7.15 11.41
CA SER A 180 -12.32 6.51 11.95
C SER A 180 -13.34 7.49 12.53
N ALA A 181 -13.11 8.80 12.42
CA ALA A 181 -14.02 9.80 12.97
C ALA A 181 -15.45 9.61 12.46
N SER A 182 -16.37 9.60 13.41
CA SER A 182 -17.81 9.53 13.22
C SER A 182 -18.36 10.79 12.54
N ARG A 183 -19.60 10.71 12.04
CA ARG A 183 -20.32 11.88 11.51
C ARG A 183 -20.39 13.01 12.55
N GLY A 184 -20.77 12.67 13.79
CA GLY A 184 -20.85 13.62 14.91
C GLY A 184 -19.52 14.33 15.20
N GLU A 185 -18.40 13.60 15.24
CA GLU A 185 -17.07 14.21 15.46
C GLU A 185 -16.67 15.20 14.36
N VAL A 186 -16.95 14.85 13.09
CA VAL A 186 -16.69 15.75 11.96
C VAL A 186 -17.54 17.01 12.05
N LEU A 187 -18.82 16.89 12.39
CA LEU A 187 -19.73 18.04 12.52
C LEU A 187 -19.38 18.92 13.72
N ALA A 188 -19.06 18.32 14.87
CA ALA A 188 -18.62 19.03 16.06
C ALA A 188 -17.34 19.84 15.80
N ALA A 189 -16.35 19.25 15.12
CA ALA A 189 -15.13 19.96 14.73
C ALA A 189 -15.41 21.09 13.72
N ALA A 190 -16.33 20.89 12.78
CA ALA A 190 -16.74 21.94 11.84
C ALA A 190 -17.43 23.12 12.54
N VAL A 191 -18.28 22.86 13.54
CA VAL A 191 -18.92 23.89 14.37
C VAL A 191 -17.89 24.62 15.22
N ALA A 192 -16.98 23.91 15.88
CA ALA A 192 -15.93 24.50 16.71
C ALA A 192 -15.03 25.48 15.93
N ARG A 193 -14.89 25.27 14.62
CA ARG A 193 -14.11 26.12 13.70
C ARG A 193 -14.96 27.17 12.97
N GLY A 194 -16.24 27.31 13.30
CA GLY A 194 -17.16 28.27 12.69
C GLY A 194 -17.42 28.03 11.20
N LEU A 195 -17.30 26.78 10.73
CA LEU A 195 -17.63 26.39 9.35
C LEU A 195 -19.11 26.08 9.18
N LEU A 196 -19.75 25.63 10.27
CA LEU A 196 -21.18 25.40 10.40
C LEU A 196 -21.71 26.12 11.63
N ARG A 197 -22.99 26.46 11.64
CA ARG A 197 -23.66 26.89 12.87
C ARG A 197 -24.20 25.67 13.62
N ALA A 198 -24.23 25.73 14.95
CA ALA A 198 -24.68 24.60 15.76
C ALA A 198 -26.15 24.24 15.48
N GLU A 199 -26.99 25.24 15.19
CA GLU A 199 -28.40 25.06 14.82
C GLU A 199 -28.62 24.39 13.46
N GLU A 200 -27.60 24.31 12.60
CA GLU A 200 -27.68 23.66 11.28
C GLU A 200 -27.45 22.15 11.37
N VAL A 201 -27.05 21.62 12.54
CA VAL A 201 -26.71 20.21 12.73
C VAL A 201 -27.91 19.42 13.23
N VAL A 202 -28.39 18.49 12.40
CA VAL A 202 -29.36 17.48 12.83
C VAL A 202 -28.63 16.47 13.71
N VAL A 203 -29.00 16.48 14.99
CA VAL A 203 -28.48 15.55 16.02
C VAL A 203 -28.98 14.16 15.68
N ASP A 204 -28.06 13.19 15.64
CA ASP A 204 -28.42 11.78 15.47
C ASP A 204 -29.39 11.38 16.60
N PRO A 205 -30.50 10.67 16.32
CA PRO A 205 -31.30 10.10 17.39
C PRO A 205 -30.41 9.20 18.24
N GLU A 206 -30.48 9.33 19.58
CA GLU A 206 -29.67 8.49 20.47
C GLU A 206 -29.81 7.01 20.08
N PRO A 207 -28.72 6.24 20.07
CA PRO A 207 -28.79 4.82 19.78
C PRO A 207 -29.69 4.17 20.84
N VAL A 208 -30.90 3.79 20.43
CA VAL A 208 -31.78 2.96 21.24
C VAL A 208 -31.00 1.70 21.56
N ALA A 209 -30.72 1.47 22.85
CA ALA A 209 -29.95 0.32 23.30
C ALA A 209 -30.51 -0.95 22.63
N PRO A 210 -29.65 -1.82 22.07
CA PRO A 210 -30.13 -3.04 21.44
C PRO A 210 -30.91 -3.84 22.50
N VAL A 211 -32.21 -4.01 22.26
CA VAL A 211 -33.03 -4.93 23.04
C VAL A 211 -32.42 -6.30 22.78
N SER A 212 -31.74 -6.86 23.78
CA SER A 212 -31.19 -8.20 23.71
C SER A 212 -32.36 -9.19 23.66
N VAL A 213 -32.81 -9.52 22.46
CA VAL A 213 -33.65 -10.70 22.25
C VAL A 213 -32.75 -11.89 22.55
N GLY A 214 -32.95 -12.50 23.72
CA GLY A 214 -32.17 -13.63 24.20
C GLY A 214 -32.31 -14.83 23.28
N VAL A 215 -31.50 -14.90 22.23
CA VAL A 215 -31.28 -16.12 21.48
C VAL A 215 -30.31 -16.96 22.32
N ARG A 216 -30.83 -18.00 22.99
CA ARG A 216 -29.99 -19.01 23.63
C ARG A 216 -29.08 -19.62 22.54
N PRO A 217 -27.75 -19.63 22.71
CA PRO A 217 -26.89 -20.38 21.81
C PRO A 217 -27.20 -21.87 21.96
N VAL A 218 -27.52 -22.53 20.85
CA VAL A 218 -27.52 -23.98 20.75
C VAL A 218 -26.06 -24.42 20.81
N GLN A 219 -25.67 -25.06 21.91
CA GLN A 219 -24.38 -25.74 21.99
C GLN A 219 -24.45 -27.00 21.13
N LEU A 220 -23.71 -27.01 20.03
CA LEU A 220 -23.35 -28.24 19.32
C LEU A 220 -22.14 -28.84 20.04
N SER A 221 -22.37 -29.96 20.75
CA SER A 221 -21.30 -30.76 21.35
C SER A 221 -20.47 -31.44 20.25
N LEU A 222 -19.16 -31.37 20.39
CA LEU A 222 -18.17 -31.85 19.42
C LEU A 222 -17.74 -33.30 19.70
N ASP A 223 -18.66 -34.16 20.17
CA ASP A 223 -18.33 -35.51 20.66
C ASP A 223 -18.93 -36.65 19.80
N ASP A 224 -19.71 -36.37 18.75
CA ASP A 224 -20.38 -37.42 17.94
C ASP A 224 -19.67 -37.83 16.64
N ALA A 225 -18.40 -37.45 16.42
CA ALA A 225 -17.76 -37.58 15.11
C ALA A 225 -16.46 -38.40 15.06
N LEU A 226 -16.25 -39.35 15.97
CA LEU A 226 -15.16 -40.32 15.86
C LEU A 226 -15.56 -41.71 16.38
N ASP A 227 -16.26 -42.48 15.55
CA ASP A 227 -16.24 -43.94 15.66
C ASP A 227 -16.22 -44.57 14.26
N GLY A 228 -15.13 -45.28 13.96
CA GLY A 228 -15.11 -46.34 12.94
C GLY A 228 -14.43 -46.04 11.60
N ALA A 229 -13.10 -45.97 11.55
CA ALA A 229 -12.32 -46.47 10.40
C ALA A 229 -10.86 -46.74 10.83
N SER A 230 -10.48 -48.02 10.93
CA SER A 230 -9.12 -48.43 11.33
C SER A 230 -8.09 -48.18 10.23
N VAL A 231 -6.95 -47.62 10.64
CA VAL A 231 -5.77 -47.34 9.82
C VAL A 231 -4.91 -48.61 9.72
N THR A 232 -5.23 -49.53 8.81
CA THR A 232 -4.33 -50.69 8.53
C THR A 232 -4.31 -51.25 7.10
N ASP A 233 -4.91 -50.63 6.08
CA ASP A 233 -4.91 -51.20 4.71
C ASP A 233 -4.46 -50.22 3.60
N LEU A 234 -3.26 -49.62 3.72
CA LEU A 234 -2.71 -48.75 2.67
C LEU A 234 -1.28 -49.07 2.20
N PHE A 235 -0.77 -50.27 2.48
CA PHE A 235 0.49 -50.75 1.89
C PHE A 235 0.30 -52.08 1.16
N ALA A 236 -0.10 -51.99 -0.11
CA ALA A 236 0.13 -53.04 -1.09
C ALA A 236 0.85 -52.44 -2.31
N PRO A 237 2.01 -52.99 -2.73
CA PRO A 237 2.78 -52.48 -3.87
C PRO A 237 2.12 -52.87 -5.20
N GLN A 238 2.01 -51.91 -6.13
CA GLN A 238 1.53 -52.20 -7.48
C GLN A 238 2.64 -52.82 -8.34
N THR A 239 2.39 -54.06 -8.74
CA THR A 239 3.17 -54.81 -9.72
C THR A 239 2.91 -54.29 -11.14
N VAL A 240 3.99 -53.97 -11.85
CA VAL A 240 4.03 -53.65 -13.27
C VAL A 240 3.79 -54.93 -14.10
N LEU A 241 2.84 -54.90 -15.03
CA LEU A 241 2.80 -55.82 -16.18
C LEU A 241 2.00 -55.15 -17.31
N GLY A 242 2.68 -54.84 -18.41
CA GLY A 242 2.02 -54.47 -19.66
C GLY A 242 1.46 -55.70 -20.38
N VAL A 243 0.74 -55.48 -21.48
CA VAL A 243 0.78 -56.27 -22.73
C VAL A 243 -0.04 -55.50 -23.79
N ALA A 244 0.47 -55.59 -25.00
CA ALA A 244 0.03 -55.02 -26.26
C ALA A 244 -1.40 -55.39 -26.71
N ALA A 245 -1.95 -54.54 -27.58
CA ALA A 245 -2.50 -54.93 -28.89
C ALA A 245 -2.41 -53.71 -29.82
#